data_AF-A0A9X4QX18-F1
#
_entry.id   AF-A0A9X4QX18-F1
#
_cell.length_a   1.000
_cell.length_b   1.000
_cell.length_c   1.000
_cell.angle_alpha   90.00
_cell.angle_beta   90.00
_cell.angle_gamma   90.00
#
_symmetry.space_group_name_H-M   'P 1'
#
loop_
_entity.id
_entity.type
_entity.pdbx_description
1 polymer ?
#
loop_
_entity_poly.entity_id
_entity_poly.type
_entity_poly.pdbx_seq_one_letter_code
_entity_poly.pdbx_strand_id
1 'polypeptide(L)'
;MADYLSPGVYVEEFESGSRPLEGVSTSTAGFIGLAQRGAVEGLPLLVTGPADFQRAFGSYLSESAFGSYRYLAYAVEQFFMNGGSRCYVMRVAPSDAKPATNGDRLADALSISAKNPGAWGNLVSVSLAPASKAKTQIYEVTDKRYRVKNANGFYAGDVVSFAAGGEVQLARIVSVQDNIVELAEPLDGDVVDTALLPSKVLSTSEFTLTVAFGDEVEIFEKVSLNPEAPSYLDKVASRSNLVDVTALVTSTAATAPFEQLTGDAEGVLEFVLTGGSDGTVGNLSAADFIGEDRGPGRRTGIQSFIDNDVVSIMAIPGVTDPNVQLSLVAHCENLGSRFAILDIPREKTKVADVLTHRDLFDSSYAALYNPWLSVFDPLDKRNIFVPPSGTMAGIYSRSDTTRGVQKAPANEVLRGVVGLDVQYNTGEQDILNPAGVNLIRSFTGQGIRVWGARTASSNSLWKYINVRRLFIFLEGSIKAGTNWVVFEPNNDQLWARVQRTIDAFLTRVWRDGALVGSSPSEAFFIDIGRSTMTQDDIDNGRLICVIGVAPVKPAEFVIFRITQKTGSE
;
A
#
# COMPACT_ATOMS: atom_id res chain seq x y z
N MET A 1 14.51 48.74 3.09
CA MET A 1 14.03 48.91 4.47
C MET A 1 12.99 50.03 4.40
N ALA A 2 11.75 49.80 4.83
CA ALA A 2 10.72 50.82 4.72
C ALA A 2 11.08 52.01 5.63
N ASP A 3 11.03 53.23 5.09
CA ASP A 3 11.26 54.45 5.86
C ASP A 3 9.99 54.83 6.62
N TYR A 4 10.03 54.68 7.94
CA TYR A 4 8.96 55.05 8.84
C TYR A 4 9.07 56.53 9.24
N LEU A 5 8.20 57.38 8.70
CA LEU A 5 8.27 58.84 8.84
C LEU A 5 7.35 59.40 9.96
N SER A 6 6.73 58.56 10.79
CA SER A 6 5.84 59.02 11.86
C SER A 6 5.93 58.14 13.12
N PRO A 7 5.69 58.66 14.33
CA PRO A 7 5.59 57.83 15.53
C PRO A 7 4.26 57.07 15.56
N GLY A 8 4.29 55.73 15.67
CA GLY A 8 3.10 54.88 15.72
C GLY A 8 3.43 53.40 16.01
N VAL A 9 2.39 52.58 16.18
CA VAL A 9 2.52 51.10 16.20
C VAL A 9 2.30 50.61 14.78
N TYR A 10 3.32 49.98 14.21
CA TYR A 10 3.28 49.38 12.88
C TYR A 10 3.17 47.86 13.02
N VAL A 11 2.29 47.26 12.23
CA VAL A 11 2.15 45.80 12.10
C VAL A 11 2.55 45.48 10.66
N GLU A 12 3.66 44.77 10.50
CA GLU A 12 4.08 44.18 9.22
C GLU A 12 3.73 42.69 9.21
N GLU A 13 3.14 42.21 8.12
CA GLU A 13 3.14 40.79 7.80
C GLU A 13 4.50 40.45 7.15
N PHE A 14 5.34 39.74 7.88
CA PHE A 14 6.52 39.08 7.32
C PHE A 14 6.20 37.59 7.19
N GLU A 15 6.66 36.94 6.11
CA GLU A 15 6.63 35.48 6.07
C GLU A 15 7.46 34.96 7.26
N SER A 16 6.79 34.29 8.19
CA SER A 16 7.48 33.60 9.28
C SER A 16 8.53 32.68 8.67
N GLY A 17 9.76 32.76 9.16
CA GLY A 17 10.92 32.06 8.60
C GLY A 17 10.66 30.60 8.24
N SER A 18 11.44 30.12 7.28
CA SER A 18 11.44 28.73 6.75
C SER A 18 10.93 27.71 7.77
N ARG A 19 9.88 26.96 7.40
CA ARG A 19 9.36 25.86 8.21
C ARG A 19 10.51 24.97 8.66
N PRO A 20 10.62 24.63 9.96
CA PRO A 20 11.66 23.74 10.44
C PRO A 20 11.64 22.43 9.65
N LEU A 21 12.82 21.94 9.26
CA LEU A 21 12.94 20.68 8.54
C LEU A 21 12.44 19.50 9.40
N GLU A 22 11.40 18.82 8.96
CA GLU A 22 10.89 17.63 9.66
C GLU A 22 11.62 16.36 9.16
N GLY A 23 11.79 15.41 10.09
CA GLY A 23 12.39 14.13 9.76
C GLY A 23 11.45 13.25 8.95
N VAL A 24 11.97 12.56 7.93
CA VAL A 24 11.19 11.54 7.21
C VAL A 24 10.88 10.33 8.09
N SER A 25 9.80 9.63 7.78
CA SER A 25 9.41 8.40 8.48
C SER A 25 10.42 7.28 8.23
N THR A 26 10.93 6.66 9.30
CA THR A 26 11.87 5.51 9.23
C THR A 26 11.24 4.17 9.61
N SER A 27 9.94 4.17 9.93
CA SER A 27 9.22 3.01 10.46
C SER A 27 8.18 2.41 9.52
N THR A 28 8.04 2.94 8.29
CA THR A 28 7.11 2.40 7.29
C THR A 28 7.76 1.21 6.58
N ALA A 29 7.13 0.05 6.66
CA ALA A 29 7.58 -1.17 5.99
C ALA A 29 6.92 -1.36 4.60
N GLY A 30 7.61 -2.06 3.70
CA GLY A 30 7.10 -2.58 2.44
C GLY A 30 7.22 -4.10 2.43
N PHE A 31 6.12 -4.80 2.13
CA PHE A 31 6.10 -6.25 2.03
C PHE A 31 5.64 -6.71 0.65
N ILE A 32 6.29 -7.74 0.14
CA ILE A 32 5.92 -8.42 -1.11
C ILE A 32 5.75 -9.90 -0.81
N GLY A 33 4.68 -10.50 -1.33
CA GLY A 33 4.46 -11.94 -1.15
C GLY A 33 3.12 -12.40 -1.67
N LEU A 34 2.80 -13.68 -1.46
CA LEU A 34 1.53 -14.25 -1.88
C LEU A 34 0.42 -13.95 -0.87
N ALA A 35 -0.79 -13.77 -1.41
CA ALA A 35 -2.03 -13.62 -0.64
C ALA A 35 -3.21 -14.24 -1.39
N GLN A 36 -4.35 -14.41 -0.71
CA GLN A 36 -5.57 -15.02 -1.29
C GLN A 36 -6.25 -14.10 -2.32
N ARG A 37 -6.21 -12.78 -2.09
CA ARG A 37 -6.80 -11.78 -2.97
C ARG A 37 -5.99 -10.49 -2.98
N GLY A 38 -6.40 -9.52 -3.80
CA GLY A 38 -5.75 -8.21 -3.93
C GLY A 38 -5.00 -8.04 -5.25
N ALA A 39 -4.69 -6.78 -5.58
CA ALA A 39 -4.06 -6.39 -6.83
C ALA A 39 -2.63 -6.93 -6.94
N VAL A 40 -2.28 -7.41 -8.14
CA VAL A 40 -0.95 -7.94 -8.49
C VAL A 40 -0.13 -6.98 -9.35
N GLU A 41 -0.77 -5.92 -9.83
CA GLU A 41 -0.21 -4.86 -10.66
C GLU A 41 -0.67 -3.51 -10.10
N GLY A 42 0.22 -2.53 -10.10
CA GLY A 42 -0.07 -1.15 -9.75
C GLY A 42 0.66 -0.68 -8.50
N LEU A 43 0.01 0.20 -7.74
CA LEU A 43 0.59 0.77 -6.52
C LEU A 43 0.42 -0.19 -5.34
N PRO A 44 1.45 -0.37 -4.50
CA PRO A 44 1.31 -1.11 -3.24
C PRO A 44 0.20 -0.51 -2.39
N LEU A 45 -0.59 -1.37 -1.76
CA LEU A 45 -1.71 -0.93 -0.92
C LEU A 45 -1.21 -0.60 0.49
N LEU A 46 -1.64 0.55 1.02
CA LEU A 46 -1.41 0.92 2.42
C LEU A 46 -2.26 0.04 3.33
N VAL A 47 -1.60 -0.55 4.32
CA VAL A 47 -2.19 -1.37 5.38
C VAL A 47 -1.83 -0.75 6.73
N THR A 48 -2.85 -0.49 7.54
CA THR A 48 -2.70 0.18 8.86
C THR A 48 -2.92 -0.76 10.04
N GLY A 49 -3.29 -2.03 9.79
CA GLY A 49 -3.39 -3.06 10.81
C GLY A 49 -3.74 -4.43 10.24
N PRO A 50 -3.76 -5.49 11.07
CA PRO A 50 -4.06 -6.85 10.61
C PRO A 50 -5.45 -7.01 10.00
N ALA A 51 -6.48 -6.34 10.54
CA ALA A 51 -7.83 -6.38 9.99
C ALA A 51 -7.93 -5.74 8.60
N ASP A 52 -7.17 -4.66 8.38
CA ASP A 52 -7.07 -3.99 7.08
C ASP A 52 -6.38 -4.88 6.04
N PHE A 53 -5.30 -5.58 6.45
CA PHE A 53 -4.67 -6.60 5.62
C PHE A 53 -5.66 -7.72 5.28
N GLN A 54 -6.34 -8.27 6.27
CA GLN A 54 -7.26 -9.39 6.06
C GLN A 54 -8.40 -9.01 5.13
N ARG A 55 -8.93 -7.80 5.26
CA ARG A 55 -9.89 -7.25 4.31
C ARG A 55 -9.25 -7.20 2.93
N ALA A 56 -8.15 -6.50 2.72
CA ALA A 56 -7.62 -6.30 1.37
C ALA A 56 -7.05 -7.55 0.68
N PHE A 57 -6.43 -8.46 1.44
CA PHE A 57 -5.59 -9.55 0.92
C PHE A 57 -6.06 -10.95 1.32
N GLY A 58 -7.02 -11.05 2.24
CA GLY A 58 -7.53 -12.32 2.76
C GLY A 58 -6.73 -12.86 3.95
N SER A 59 -6.99 -14.12 4.28
CA SER A 59 -6.41 -14.80 5.44
C SER A 59 -5.09 -15.53 5.11
N TYR A 60 -4.62 -16.36 6.04
CA TYR A 60 -3.42 -17.17 5.90
C TYR A 60 -3.57 -18.17 4.74
N LEU A 61 -2.43 -18.46 4.11
CA LEU A 61 -2.32 -19.46 3.05
C LEU A 61 -1.91 -20.81 3.64
N SER A 62 -2.51 -21.90 3.12
CA SER A 62 -2.24 -23.25 3.59
C SER A 62 -0.87 -23.76 3.14
N GLU A 63 -0.23 -24.57 3.98
CA GLU A 63 1.06 -25.20 3.66
C GLU A 63 0.95 -26.14 2.45
N SER A 64 -0.14 -26.90 2.34
CA SER A 64 -0.34 -27.88 1.27
C SER A 64 -0.47 -27.26 -0.12
N ALA A 65 -1.06 -26.06 -0.23
CA ALA A 65 -1.25 -25.40 -1.51
C ALA A 65 -0.09 -24.47 -1.86
N PHE A 66 0.49 -23.75 -0.88
CA PHE A 66 1.42 -22.65 -1.13
C PHE A 66 2.85 -22.88 -0.61
N GLY A 67 3.10 -23.96 0.13
CA GLY A 67 4.43 -24.33 0.59
C GLY A 67 5.17 -23.19 1.31
N SER A 68 6.38 -22.87 0.82
CA SER A 68 7.26 -21.85 1.39
C SER A 68 6.88 -20.40 1.05
N TYR A 69 5.87 -20.17 0.20
CA TYR A 69 5.48 -18.81 -0.21
C TYR A 69 4.34 -18.21 0.63
N ARG A 70 3.83 -18.94 1.61
CA ARG A 70 2.63 -18.61 2.41
C ARG A 70 2.80 -17.53 3.48
N TYR A 71 3.98 -16.93 3.62
CA TYR A 71 4.38 -16.23 4.85
C TYR A 71 4.00 -14.75 4.93
N LEU A 72 3.44 -14.15 3.88
CA LEU A 72 3.12 -12.71 3.86
C LEU A 72 2.18 -12.30 5.00
N ALA A 73 1.07 -13.01 5.18
CA ALA A 73 0.09 -12.71 6.24
C ALA A 73 0.72 -12.77 7.64
N TYR A 74 1.51 -13.82 7.92
CA TYR A 74 2.24 -13.97 9.18
C TYR A 74 3.25 -12.84 9.39
N ALA A 75 3.97 -12.43 8.34
CA ALA A 75 4.96 -11.37 8.44
C ALA A 75 4.32 -10.01 8.76
N VAL A 76 3.19 -9.70 8.11
CA VAL A 76 2.42 -8.47 8.37
C VAL A 76 1.84 -8.47 9.78
N GLU A 77 1.31 -9.60 10.25
CA GLU A 77 0.83 -9.72 11.63
C GLU A 77 1.96 -9.54 12.65
N GLN A 78 3.09 -10.22 12.45
CA GLN A 78 4.27 -10.10 13.31
C GLN A 78 4.84 -8.67 13.30
N PHE A 79 4.79 -7.97 12.16
CA PHE A 79 5.17 -6.57 12.04
C PHE A 79 4.34 -5.69 12.99
N PHE A 80 3.01 -5.77 12.91
CA PHE A 80 2.13 -4.99 13.80
C PHE A 80 2.28 -5.39 15.26
N MET A 81 2.36 -6.70 15.55
CA MET A 81 2.53 -7.21 16.92
C MET A 81 3.85 -6.72 17.56
N ASN A 82 4.89 -6.56 16.74
CA ASN A 82 6.19 -6.08 17.18
C ASN A 82 6.33 -4.55 17.14
N GLY A 83 5.26 -3.79 16.91
CA GLY A 83 5.23 -2.32 17.04
C GLY A 83 5.39 -1.57 15.73
N GLY A 84 5.19 -2.23 14.59
CA GLY A 84 4.91 -1.57 13.32
C GLY A 84 3.57 -0.86 13.34
N SER A 85 3.47 0.30 12.69
CA SER A 85 2.25 1.13 12.67
C SER A 85 1.54 1.16 11.31
N ARG A 86 2.30 1.05 10.22
CA ARG A 86 1.78 1.02 8.86
C ARG A 86 2.77 0.33 7.92
N CYS A 87 2.26 -0.38 6.93
CA CYS A 87 3.06 -0.97 5.88
C CYS A 87 2.37 -0.85 4.52
N TYR A 88 3.15 -0.93 3.46
CA TYR A 88 2.66 -1.07 2.09
C TYR A 88 2.85 -2.50 1.64
N VAL A 89 1.83 -3.07 0.99
CA VAL A 89 1.85 -4.47 0.55
C VAL A 89 1.61 -4.54 -0.95
N MET A 90 2.48 -5.26 -1.65
CA MET A 90 2.23 -5.70 -3.02
C MET A 90 2.08 -7.21 -3.07
N ARG A 91 0.96 -7.69 -3.61
CA ARG A 91 0.73 -9.11 -3.79
C ARG A 91 1.45 -9.59 -5.04
N VAL A 92 2.02 -10.79 -4.95
CA VAL A 92 2.47 -11.59 -6.09
C VAL A 92 1.51 -12.77 -6.24
N ALA A 93 1.18 -13.11 -7.48
CA ALA A 93 0.43 -14.31 -7.82
C ALA A 93 1.09 -15.01 -9.01
N PRO A 94 0.93 -16.33 -9.15
CA PRO A 94 1.32 -17.04 -10.37
C PRO A 94 0.72 -16.40 -11.62
N SER A 95 1.44 -16.45 -12.74
CA SER A 95 0.99 -15.87 -14.02
C SER A 95 -0.26 -16.53 -14.60
N ASP A 96 -0.60 -17.75 -14.16
CA ASP A 96 -1.80 -18.49 -14.53
C ASP A 96 -2.97 -18.31 -13.54
N ALA A 97 -2.82 -17.45 -12.53
CA ALA A 97 -3.93 -17.05 -11.65
C ALA A 97 -5.01 -16.30 -12.45
N LYS A 98 -6.29 -16.56 -12.14
CA LYS A 98 -7.43 -16.01 -12.90
C LYS A 98 -8.49 -15.42 -11.98
N PRO A 99 -9.13 -14.30 -12.37
CA PRO A 99 -10.32 -13.82 -11.69
C PRO A 99 -11.50 -14.74 -11.97
N ALA A 100 -12.41 -14.87 -11.01
CA ALA A 100 -13.69 -15.53 -11.26
C ALA A 100 -14.57 -14.64 -12.14
N THR A 101 -15.41 -15.22 -12.99
CA THR A 101 -16.32 -14.48 -13.88
C THR A 101 -17.75 -15.02 -13.78
N ASN A 102 -18.69 -14.30 -14.40
CA ASN A 102 -20.06 -14.79 -14.57
C ASN A 102 -20.18 -16.00 -15.52
N GLY A 103 -19.10 -16.42 -16.19
CA GLY A 103 -19.13 -17.53 -17.14
C GLY A 103 -20.18 -17.29 -18.22
N ASP A 104 -21.02 -18.30 -18.49
CA ASP A 104 -22.12 -18.20 -19.45
C ASP A 104 -23.34 -17.42 -18.90
N ARG A 105 -23.38 -17.11 -17.60
CA ARG A 105 -24.52 -16.37 -17.02
C ARG A 105 -24.46 -14.92 -17.47
N LEU A 106 -25.50 -14.46 -18.18
CA LEU A 106 -25.59 -13.10 -18.70
C LEU A 106 -24.44 -12.76 -19.67
N ALA A 107 -23.76 -13.74 -20.27
CA ALA A 107 -22.55 -13.52 -21.07
C ALA A 107 -22.75 -12.58 -22.27
N ASP A 108 -23.97 -12.56 -22.83
CA ASP A 108 -24.32 -11.67 -23.94
C ASP A 108 -24.75 -10.26 -23.48
N ALA A 109 -24.94 -10.06 -22.17
CA ALA A 109 -25.51 -8.85 -21.60
C ALA A 109 -24.54 -8.09 -20.68
N LEU A 110 -23.80 -8.80 -19.83
CA LEU A 110 -22.84 -8.25 -18.88
C LEU A 110 -21.54 -9.05 -18.91
N SER A 111 -20.41 -8.35 -18.81
CA SER A 111 -19.14 -8.93 -18.40
C SER A 111 -18.92 -8.60 -16.93
N ILE A 112 -18.88 -9.62 -16.07
CA ILE A 112 -18.59 -9.46 -14.63
C ILE A 112 -17.41 -10.34 -14.28
N SER A 113 -16.37 -9.72 -13.71
CA SER A 113 -15.21 -10.42 -13.17
C SER A 113 -14.90 -9.97 -11.76
N ALA A 114 -14.42 -10.87 -10.90
CA ALA A 114 -13.84 -10.50 -9.62
C ALA A 114 -12.68 -9.53 -9.84
N LYS A 115 -12.55 -8.53 -8.97
CA LYS A 115 -11.61 -7.39 -9.12
C LYS A 115 -10.16 -7.82 -9.35
N ASN A 116 -9.78 -8.95 -8.76
CA ASN A 116 -8.42 -9.46 -8.78
C ASN A 116 -8.42 -10.99 -8.92
N PRO A 117 -7.36 -11.59 -9.50
CA PRO A 117 -7.22 -13.03 -9.60
C PRO A 117 -7.27 -13.75 -8.24
N GLY A 118 -7.77 -14.99 -8.26
CA GLY A 118 -7.76 -15.89 -7.11
C GLY A 118 -9.06 -16.68 -6.93
N ALA A 119 -8.97 -17.78 -6.19
CA ALA A 119 -10.10 -18.66 -5.90
C ALA A 119 -11.17 -17.98 -5.03
N TRP A 120 -10.81 -16.92 -4.31
CA TRP A 120 -11.74 -16.10 -3.52
C TRP A 120 -12.94 -15.59 -4.34
N GLY A 121 -12.70 -15.29 -5.62
CA GLY A 121 -13.73 -14.78 -6.52
C GLY A 121 -14.90 -15.75 -6.70
N ASN A 122 -14.67 -17.06 -6.52
CA ASN A 122 -15.73 -18.06 -6.63
C ASN A 122 -16.77 -18.00 -5.49
N LEU A 123 -16.49 -17.20 -4.45
CA LEU A 123 -17.40 -16.96 -3.33
C LEU A 123 -18.11 -15.60 -3.44
N VAL A 124 -17.87 -14.85 -4.51
CA VAL A 124 -18.56 -13.60 -4.78
C VAL A 124 -19.96 -13.93 -5.30
N SER A 125 -20.99 -13.50 -4.58
CA SER A 125 -22.37 -13.57 -5.06
C SER A 125 -22.78 -12.25 -5.72
N VAL A 126 -23.57 -12.37 -6.77
CA VAL A 126 -24.13 -11.26 -7.54
C VAL A 126 -25.63 -11.45 -7.57
N SER A 127 -26.35 -10.39 -7.21
CA SER A 127 -27.82 -10.35 -7.23
C SER A 127 -28.30 -9.12 -8.02
N LEU A 128 -29.27 -9.35 -8.91
CA LEU A 128 -29.96 -8.32 -9.68
C LEU A 128 -31.43 -8.32 -9.28
N ALA A 129 -32.01 -7.14 -9.09
CA ALA A 129 -33.44 -6.96 -8.85
C ALA A 129 -33.96 -5.72 -9.60
N PRO A 130 -35.21 -5.72 -10.10
CA PRO A 130 -35.78 -4.53 -10.74
C PRO A 130 -35.90 -3.39 -9.72
N ALA A 131 -35.71 -2.16 -10.20
CA ALA A 131 -35.79 -0.95 -9.39
C ALA A 131 -36.42 0.18 -10.19
N SER A 132 -36.90 1.20 -9.49
CA SER A 132 -37.38 2.43 -10.10
C SER A 132 -36.89 3.63 -9.32
N LYS A 133 -36.39 4.64 -10.03
CA LYS A 133 -35.83 5.86 -9.47
C LYS A 133 -36.87 6.97 -9.32
N ALA A 134 -37.73 7.17 -10.32
CA ALA A 134 -38.67 8.27 -10.38
C ALA A 134 -40.03 7.80 -10.88
N LYS A 135 -41.08 8.47 -10.39
CA LYS A 135 -42.46 8.28 -10.86
C LYS A 135 -43.15 9.64 -11.01
N THR A 136 -43.98 9.76 -12.03
CA THR A 136 -44.67 11.01 -12.37
C THR A 136 -46.04 10.72 -12.99
N GLN A 137 -46.95 11.67 -12.87
CA GLN A 137 -48.29 11.59 -13.47
C GLN A 137 -48.30 12.37 -14.79
N ILE A 138 -49.08 11.89 -15.75
CA ILE A 138 -49.27 12.51 -17.07
C ILE A 138 -50.51 13.40 -17.01
N TYR A 139 -50.35 14.69 -17.30
CA TYR A 139 -51.44 15.67 -17.31
C TYR A 139 -52.06 15.86 -18.69
N GLU A 140 -51.22 15.85 -19.73
CA GLU A 140 -51.66 16.06 -21.11
C GLU A 140 -50.81 15.19 -22.03
N VAL A 141 -51.43 14.71 -23.11
CA VAL A 141 -50.76 13.96 -24.18
C VAL A 141 -51.03 14.63 -25.52
N THR A 142 -49.99 14.78 -26.34
CA THR A 142 -50.07 15.24 -27.73
C THR A 142 -49.21 14.31 -28.58
N ASP A 143 -49.85 13.33 -29.22
CA ASP A 143 -49.17 12.27 -29.96
C ASP A 143 -48.13 11.56 -29.06
N LYS A 144 -46.83 11.67 -29.37
CA LYS A 144 -45.74 11.06 -28.59
C LYS A 144 -45.19 11.94 -27.46
N ARG A 145 -45.78 13.11 -27.21
CA ARG A 145 -45.32 14.06 -26.20
C ARG A 145 -46.25 14.10 -25.01
N TYR A 146 -45.71 13.86 -23.83
CA TYR A 146 -46.45 13.74 -22.58
C TYR A 146 -46.03 14.84 -21.63
N ARG A 147 -46.96 15.73 -21.28
CA ARG A 147 -46.74 16.75 -20.24
C ARG A 147 -46.92 16.08 -18.89
N VAL A 148 -45.82 15.94 -18.17
CA VAL A 148 -45.78 15.30 -16.85
C VAL A 148 -45.76 16.35 -15.73
N LYS A 149 -46.05 15.93 -14.49
CA LYS A 149 -45.97 16.84 -13.33
C LYS A 149 -44.54 17.28 -13.02
N ASN A 150 -43.62 16.34 -13.13
CA ASN A 150 -42.20 16.54 -12.89
C ASN A 150 -41.41 15.57 -13.78
N ALA A 151 -40.48 16.08 -14.57
CA ALA A 151 -39.58 15.26 -15.40
C ALA A 151 -38.20 15.01 -14.75
N ASN A 152 -37.96 15.50 -13.52
CA ASN A 152 -36.70 15.25 -12.82
C ASN A 152 -36.46 13.73 -12.65
N GLY A 153 -35.29 13.29 -13.09
CA GLY A 153 -34.87 11.90 -13.00
C GLY A 153 -35.18 11.07 -14.26
N PHE A 154 -35.89 11.63 -15.24
CA PHE A 154 -36.09 11.06 -16.57
C PHE A 154 -35.04 11.63 -17.53
N TYR A 155 -34.29 10.78 -18.22
CA TYR A 155 -33.29 11.19 -19.20
C TYR A 155 -33.62 10.64 -20.58
N ALA A 156 -33.15 11.33 -21.62
CA ALA A 156 -33.21 10.80 -22.98
C ALA A 156 -32.47 9.44 -23.03
N GLY A 157 -33.07 8.47 -23.72
CA GLY A 157 -32.57 7.10 -23.82
C GLY A 157 -33.05 6.15 -22.71
N ASP A 158 -33.64 6.65 -21.62
CA ASP A 158 -34.16 5.79 -20.56
C ASP A 158 -35.40 5.01 -21.01
N VAL A 159 -35.61 3.84 -20.40
CA VAL A 159 -36.84 3.07 -20.55
C VAL A 159 -37.76 3.38 -19.37
N VAL A 160 -39.03 3.61 -19.67
CA VAL A 160 -40.08 3.91 -18.69
C VAL A 160 -41.17 2.86 -18.75
N SER A 161 -41.77 2.59 -17.60
CA SER A 161 -42.97 1.79 -17.44
C SER A 161 -44.16 2.68 -17.12
N PHE A 162 -45.23 2.56 -17.91
CA PHE A 162 -46.51 3.18 -17.65
C PHE A 162 -47.47 2.12 -17.10
N ALA A 163 -47.93 2.31 -15.86
CA ALA A 163 -48.87 1.40 -15.22
C ALA A 163 -50.27 2.02 -15.19
N ALA A 164 -51.27 1.32 -15.73
CA ALA A 164 -52.67 1.70 -15.67
C ALA A 164 -53.57 0.47 -15.47
N GLY A 165 -54.33 0.42 -14.38
CA GLY A 165 -55.33 -0.64 -14.16
C GLY A 165 -54.77 -2.07 -14.04
N GLY A 166 -53.48 -2.24 -13.75
CA GLY A 166 -52.80 -3.53 -13.67
C GLY A 166 -52.07 -3.94 -14.96
N GLU A 167 -52.26 -3.21 -16.06
CA GLU A 167 -51.45 -3.35 -17.27
C GLU A 167 -50.22 -2.43 -17.20
N VAL A 168 -49.08 -2.95 -17.66
CA VAL A 168 -47.81 -2.23 -17.72
C VAL A 168 -47.37 -2.14 -19.17
N GLN A 169 -47.12 -0.93 -19.66
CA GLN A 169 -46.57 -0.66 -20.99
C GLN A 169 -45.16 -0.09 -20.84
N LEU A 170 -44.24 -0.55 -21.69
CA LEU A 170 -42.87 -0.04 -21.72
C LEU A 170 -42.67 0.87 -22.93
N ALA A 171 -41.91 1.94 -22.75
CA ALA A 171 -41.56 2.86 -23.83
C ALA A 171 -40.17 3.45 -23.58
N ARG A 172 -39.48 3.86 -24.66
CA ARG A 172 -38.18 4.54 -24.56
C ARG A 172 -38.34 6.05 -24.67
N ILE A 173 -37.63 6.80 -23.86
CA ILE A 173 -37.59 8.27 -23.93
C ILE A 173 -36.68 8.71 -25.08
N VAL A 174 -37.20 9.57 -25.95
CA VAL A 174 -36.45 10.21 -27.05
C VAL A 174 -35.87 11.54 -26.59
N SER A 175 -36.68 12.36 -25.91
CA SER A 175 -36.25 13.67 -25.43
C SER A 175 -37.01 14.06 -24.16
N VAL A 176 -36.36 14.88 -23.33
CA VAL A 176 -36.96 15.51 -22.16
C VAL A 176 -36.66 17.00 -22.22
N GLN A 177 -37.70 17.82 -22.29
CA GLN A 177 -37.59 19.29 -22.27
C GLN A 177 -38.63 19.86 -21.30
N ASP A 178 -38.16 20.62 -20.32
CA ASP A 178 -38.96 21.10 -19.18
C ASP A 178 -39.69 19.96 -18.46
N ASN A 179 -41.00 19.85 -18.66
CA ASN A 179 -41.85 18.79 -18.12
C ASN A 179 -42.58 18.05 -19.25
N ILE A 180 -42.00 18.02 -20.45
CA ILE A 180 -42.48 17.28 -21.60
C ILE A 180 -41.51 16.14 -21.87
N VAL A 181 -42.02 14.92 -21.76
CA VAL A 181 -41.30 13.68 -22.10
C VAL A 181 -41.81 13.22 -23.45
N GLU A 182 -40.93 13.04 -24.42
CA GLU A 182 -41.24 12.48 -25.73
C GLU A 182 -40.84 11.00 -25.77
N LEU A 183 -41.78 10.11 -26.10
CA LEU A 183 -41.55 8.67 -26.16
C LEU A 183 -41.36 8.21 -27.61
N ALA A 184 -40.57 7.16 -27.82
CA ALA A 184 -40.31 6.62 -29.15
C ALA A 184 -41.58 5.96 -29.73
N GLU A 185 -42.27 5.17 -28.90
CA GLU A 185 -43.57 4.58 -29.15
C GLU A 185 -44.66 5.33 -28.36
N PRO A 186 -45.85 5.56 -28.94
CA PRO A 186 -46.97 6.07 -28.18
C PRO A 186 -47.47 5.02 -27.18
N LEU A 187 -47.97 5.48 -26.02
CA LEU A 187 -48.65 4.65 -25.04
C LEU A 187 -50.10 4.42 -25.51
N ASP A 188 -50.60 3.21 -25.33
CA ASP A 188 -51.96 2.82 -25.68
C ASP A 188 -52.96 3.21 -24.59
N GLY A 189 -54.18 3.58 -25.01
CA GLY A 189 -55.30 3.85 -24.12
C GLY A 189 -55.31 5.27 -23.51
N ASP A 190 -56.13 5.45 -22.47
CA ASP A 190 -56.23 6.72 -21.75
C ASP A 190 -55.14 6.84 -20.69
N VAL A 191 -54.12 7.65 -20.98
CA VAL A 191 -52.91 7.80 -20.16
C VAL A 191 -52.97 8.93 -19.13
N VAL A 192 -53.95 9.83 -19.24
CA VAL A 192 -54.03 11.03 -18.41
C VAL A 192 -54.64 10.71 -17.05
N ASP A 193 -54.04 11.23 -15.99
CA ASP A 193 -54.58 11.17 -14.62
C ASP A 193 -54.27 12.48 -13.87
N THR A 194 -55.32 13.27 -13.67
CA THR A 194 -55.26 14.58 -13.01
C THR A 194 -55.67 14.52 -11.53
N ALA A 195 -55.94 13.32 -10.99
CA ALA A 195 -56.35 13.15 -9.60
C ALA A 195 -55.23 13.54 -8.62
N LEU A 196 -55.64 13.89 -7.39
CA LEU A 196 -54.71 14.15 -6.27
C LEU A 196 -53.90 12.91 -5.88
N LEU A 197 -54.50 11.72 -6.04
CA LEU A 197 -53.87 10.42 -5.85
C LEU A 197 -53.93 9.66 -7.19
N PRO A 198 -52.90 9.78 -8.05
CA PRO A 198 -52.92 9.18 -9.38
C PRO A 198 -52.84 7.66 -9.28
N SER A 199 -53.71 7.00 -10.04
CA SER A 199 -53.70 5.55 -10.27
C SER A 199 -52.91 5.17 -11.52
N LYS A 200 -52.70 6.13 -12.45
CA LYS A 200 -51.88 5.97 -13.65
C LYS A 200 -50.59 6.75 -13.51
N VAL A 201 -49.45 6.06 -13.58
CA VAL A 201 -48.14 6.69 -13.38
C VAL A 201 -47.12 6.19 -14.39
N LEU A 202 -46.28 7.10 -14.83
CA LEU A 202 -45.08 6.82 -15.60
C LEU A 202 -43.91 6.71 -14.62
N SER A 203 -43.20 5.59 -14.63
CA SER A 203 -42.06 5.33 -13.76
C SER A 203 -40.82 5.00 -14.58
N THR A 204 -39.64 5.37 -14.10
CA THR A 204 -38.38 4.93 -14.72
C THR A 204 -38.13 3.46 -14.42
N SER A 205 -37.47 2.76 -15.33
CA SER A 205 -37.10 1.35 -15.17
C SER A 205 -35.58 1.24 -15.04
N GLU A 206 -35.13 0.84 -13.86
CA GLU A 206 -33.73 0.58 -13.52
C GLU A 206 -33.60 -0.80 -12.86
N PHE A 207 -32.40 -1.15 -12.41
CA PHE A 207 -32.18 -2.32 -11.56
C PHE A 207 -31.22 -2.00 -10.41
N THR A 208 -31.25 -2.84 -9.39
CA THR A 208 -30.27 -2.83 -8.30
C THR A 208 -29.30 -3.99 -8.52
N LEU A 209 -28.01 -3.68 -8.53
CA LEU A 209 -26.93 -4.66 -8.52
C LEU A 209 -26.38 -4.75 -7.09
N THR A 210 -26.45 -5.94 -6.50
CA THR A 210 -25.83 -6.23 -5.21
C THR A 210 -24.71 -7.24 -5.43
N VAL A 211 -23.52 -6.93 -4.91
CA VAL A 211 -22.35 -7.81 -4.93
C VAL A 211 -21.92 -8.07 -3.50
N ALA A 212 -21.76 -9.33 -3.12
CA ALA A 212 -21.38 -9.69 -1.77
C ALA A 212 -20.23 -10.71 -1.74
N PHE A 213 -19.35 -10.56 -0.76
CA PHE A 213 -18.26 -11.48 -0.45
C PHE A 213 -18.00 -11.49 1.05
N GLY A 214 -18.34 -12.59 1.73
CA GLY A 214 -18.28 -12.66 3.19
C GLY A 214 -19.16 -11.59 3.83
N ASP A 215 -18.55 -10.71 4.63
CA ASP A 215 -19.24 -9.59 5.30
C ASP A 215 -19.24 -8.30 4.46
N GLU A 216 -18.54 -8.27 3.32
CA GLU A 216 -18.45 -7.09 2.44
C GLU A 216 -19.59 -7.14 1.42
N VAL A 217 -20.46 -6.14 1.45
CA VAL A 217 -21.61 -6.01 0.53
C VAL A 217 -21.58 -4.63 -0.14
N GLU A 218 -21.58 -4.62 -1.46
CA GLU A 218 -21.68 -3.42 -2.29
C GLU A 218 -23.04 -3.40 -2.99
N ILE A 219 -23.84 -2.36 -2.73
CA ILE A 219 -25.15 -2.17 -3.33
C ILE A 219 -25.11 -0.97 -4.27
N PHE A 220 -25.41 -1.21 -5.54
CA PHE A 220 -25.57 -0.20 -6.58
C PHE A 220 -27.06 -0.11 -6.92
N GLU A 221 -27.74 0.86 -6.31
CA GLU A 221 -29.18 1.08 -6.55
C GLU A 221 -29.43 1.90 -7.82
N LYS A 222 -30.58 1.66 -8.46
CA LYS A 222 -31.12 2.49 -9.56
C LYS A 222 -30.14 2.63 -10.73
N VAL A 223 -29.53 1.53 -11.11
CA VAL A 223 -28.56 1.41 -12.20
C VAL A 223 -29.28 1.33 -13.54
N SER A 224 -28.73 2.03 -14.53
CA SER A 224 -29.25 2.10 -15.90
C SER A 224 -28.28 1.46 -16.90
N LEU A 225 -28.81 0.95 -18.01
CA LEU A 225 -28.04 0.52 -19.20
C LEU A 225 -27.94 1.62 -20.27
N ASN A 226 -28.37 2.84 -19.97
CA ASN A 226 -28.24 4.00 -20.83
C ASN A 226 -26.87 4.67 -20.62
N PRO A 227 -25.97 4.71 -21.64
CA PRO A 227 -24.64 5.32 -21.52
C PRO A 227 -24.66 6.82 -21.22
N GLU A 228 -25.74 7.52 -21.62
CA GLU A 228 -25.91 8.95 -21.38
C GLU A 228 -26.35 9.24 -19.93
N ALA A 229 -26.94 8.25 -19.25
CA ALA A 229 -27.40 8.41 -17.88
C ALA A 229 -26.21 8.56 -16.89
N PRO A 230 -26.36 9.38 -15.83
CA PRO A 230 -25.41 9.42 -14.73
C PRO A 230 -25.33 8.09 -13.96
N SER A 231 -26.43 7.33 -13.92
CA SER A 231 -26.53 6.02 -13.26
C SER A 231 -26.14 4.85 -14.17
N TYR A 232 -25.44 5.12 -15.27
CA TYR A 232 -24.95 4.08 -16.17
C TYR A 232 -24.07 3.06 -15.43
N LEU A 233 -24.31 1.77 -15.66
CA LEU A 233 -23.67 0.66 -14.97
C LEU A 233 -22.14 0.81 -14.91
N ASP A 234 -21.46 1.00 -16.05
CA ASP A 234 -19.99 1.02 -16.07
C ASP A 234 -19.43 2.20 -15.25
N LYS A 235 -20.13 3.34 -15.22
CA LYS A 235 -19.73 4.50 -14.41
C LYS A 235 -19.89 4.19 -12.93
N VAL A 236 -21.06 3.67 -12.54
CA VAL A 236 -21.42 3.46 -11.13
C VAL A 236 -20.66 2.28 -10.53
N ALA A 237 -20.44 1.21 -11.29
CA ALA A 237 -19.73 0.00 -10.84
C ALA A 237 -18.21 0.15 -10.87
N SER A 238 -17.65 1.14 -11.57
CA SER A 238 -16.19 1.40 -11.60
C SER A 238 -15.55 1.60 -10.21
N ARG A 239 -16.35 2.00 -9.22
CA ARG A 239 -15.94 2.20 -7.82
C ARG A 239 -15.95 0.92 -6.97
N SER A 240 -16.33 -0.21 -7.55
CA SER A 240 -16.39 -1.51 -6.85
C SER A 240 -14.99 -1.98 -6.45
N ASN A 241 -14.87 -2.49 -5.23
CA ASN A 241 -13.68 -3.17 -4.73
C ASN A 241 -13.74 -4.70 -4.94
N LEU A 242 -14.93 -5.23 -5.24
CA LEU A 242 -15.17 -6.67 -5.36
C LEU A 242 -15.17 -7.15 -6.81
N VAL A 243 -15.68 -6.35 -7.75
CA VAL A 243 -15.84 -6.75 -9.16
C VAL A 243 -15.48 -5.62 -10.12
N ASP A 244 -15.15 -6.00 -11.35
CA ASP A 244 -15.23 -5.15 -12.52
C ASP A 244 -16.46 -5.57 -13.34
N VAL A 245 -17.28 -4.58 -13.71
CA VAL A 245 -18.53 -4.80 -14.43
C VAL A 245 -18.54 -3.94 -15.68
N THR A 246 -18.95 -4.52 -16.80
CA THR A 246 -19.15 -3.82 -18.07
C THR A 246 -20.46 -4.28 -18.72
N ALA A 247 -21.30 -3.34 -19.10
CA ALA A 247 -22.48 -3.60 -19.91
C ALA A 247 -22.07 -3.91 -21.36
N LEU A 248 -22.55 -5.04 -21.87
CA LEU A 248 -22.38 -5.44 -23.27
C LEU A 248 -23.60 -5.08 -24.13
N VAL A 249 -24.72 -4.76 -23.47
CA VAL A 249 -25.97 -4.29 -24.08
C VAL A 249 -26.32 -2.90 -23.58
N THR A 250 -27.02 -2.15 -24.43
CA THR A 250 -27.56 -0.83 -24.10
C THR A 250 -29.06 -0.78 -24.36
N SER A 251 -29.74 0.17 -23.70
CA SER A 251 -31.19 0.38 -23.84
C SER A 251 -31.56 0.94 -25.22
N THR A 252 -31.67 0.04 -26.20
CA THR A 252 -31.96 0.39 -27.61
C THR A 252 -33.42 0.15 -27.99
N ALA A 253 -34.18 -0.60 -27.19
CA ALA A 253 -35.59 -0.93 -27.38
C ALA A 253 -36.41 -0.65 -26.11
N ALA A 254 -37.75 -0.75 -26.21
CA ALA A 254 -38.69 -0.59 -25.12
C ALA A 254 -38.74 -1.85 -24.21
N THR A 255 -37.60 -2.23 -23.64
CA THR A 255 -37.47 -3.37 -22.70
C THR A 255 -36.80 -2.87 -21.43
N ALA A 256 -37.36 -3.19 -20.26
CA ALA A 256 -36.79 -2.73 -19.00
C ALA A 256 -35.37 -3.28 -18.82
N PRO A 257 -34.40 -2.54 -18.23
CA PRO A 257 -33.03 -3.02 -18.08
C PRO A 257 -32.93 -4.38 -17.40
N PHE A 258 -33.70 -4.63 -16.33
CA PHE A 258 -33.70 -5.94 -15.65
C PHE A 258 -34.18 -7.08 -16.58
N GLU A 259 -35.26 -6.85 -17.32
CA GLU A 259 -35.79 -7.80 -18.31
C GLU A 259 -34.83 -8.03 -19.47
N GLN A 260 -34.17 -6.97 -19.95
CA GLN A 260 -33.16 -7.05 -20.99
C GLN A 260 -31.95 -7.90 -20.55
N LEU A 261 -31.61 -7.86 -19.26
CA LEU A 261 -30.53 -8.68 -18.70
C LEU A 261 -30.96 -10.12 -18.48
N THR A 262 -32.11 -10.33 -17.84
CA THR A 262 -32.49 -11.64 -17.27
C THR A 262 -33.47 -12.44 -18.14
N GLY A 263 -34.21 -11.77 -19.01
CA GLY A 263 -35.38 -12.32 -19.71
C GLY A 263 -36.67 -12.29 -18.88
N ASP A 264 -36.60 -11.90 -17.61
CA ASP A 264 -37.74 -11.85 -16.68
C ASP A 264 -38.10 -10.41 -16.33
N ALA A 265 -39.40 -10.08 -16.30
CA ALA A 265 -39.86 -8.72 -15.99
C ALA A 265 -39.78 -8.36 -14.49
N GLU A 266 -39.87 -9.36 -13.62
CA GLU A 266 -39.84 -9.21 -12.16
C GLU A 266 -39.04 -10.33 -11.49
N GLY A 267 -38.68 -10.14 -10.22
CA GLY A 267 -38.00 -11.15 -9.41
C GLY A 267 -36.59 -10.75 -9.01
N VAL A 268 -35.79 -11.74 -8.61
CA VAL A 268 -34.39 -11.56 -8.24
C VAL A 268 -33.58 -12.64 -8.93
N LEU A 269 -32.57 -12.24 -9.71
CA LEU A 269 -31.59 -13.17 -10.26
C LEU A 269 -30.36 -13.17 -9.35
N GLU A 270 -30.02 -14.32 -8.80
CA GLU A 270 -28.82 -14.50 -7.97
C GLU A 270 -27.94 -15.61 -8.54
N PHE A 271 -26.63 -15.37 -8.55
CA PHE A 271 -25.62 -16.36 -8.93
C PHE A 271 -24.28 -16.06 -8.27
N VAL A 272 -23.37 -17.04 -8.28
CA VAL A 272 -21.98 -16.85 -7.85
C VAL A 272 -21.07 -16.80 -9.06
N LEU A 273 -19.98 -16.05 -8.96
CA LEU A 273 -18.92 -16.11 -9.96
C LEU A 273 -18.22 -17.47 -9.90
N THR A 274 -17.60 -17.88 -11.00
CA THR A 274 -16.92 -19.17 -11.13
C THR A 274 -15.61 -19.05 -11.92
N GLY A 275 -14.78 -20.10 -11.89
CA GLY A 275 -13.55 -20.15 -12.69
C GLY A 275 -12.36 -19.36 -12.13
N GLY A 276 -12.49 -18.74 -10.97
CA GLY A 276 -11.37 -18.08 -10.27
C GLY A 276 -10.36 -19.09 -9.77
N SER A 277 -9.07 -18.77 -9.89
CA SER A 277 -7.96 -19.64 -9.51
C SER A 277 -6.81 -18.84 -8.92
N ASP A 278 -6.17 -19.37 -7.88
CA ASP A 278 -4.94 -18.82 -7.29
C ASP A 278 -3.70 -19.10 -8.15
N GLY A 279 -3.86 -19.83 -9.26
CA GLY A 279 -2.78 -20.25 -10.13
C GLY A 279 -1.97 -21.42 -9.57
N THR A 280 -0.96 -21.84 -10.32
CA THR A 280 -0.13 -22.99 -9.96
C THR A 280 1.15 -22.51 -9.30
N VAL A 281 1.35 -22.85 -8.03
CA VAL A 281 2.53 -22.44 -7.25
C VAL A 281 3.85 -22.93 -7.87
N GLY A 282 3.84 -24.07 -8.56
CA GLY A 282 4.99 -24.56 -9.32
C GLY A 282 5.41 -23.69 -10.50
N ASN A 283 4.54 -22.79 -10.97
CA ASN A 283 4.85 -21.82 -12.02
C ASN A 283 5.43 -20.51 -11.48
N LEU A 284 5.48 -20.33 -10.15
CA LEU A 284 6.12 -19.16 -9.56
C LEU A 284 7.63 -19.21 -9.76
N SER A 285 8.17 -18.06 -10.10
CA SER A 285 9.58 -17.86 -10.37
C SER A 285 10.10 -16.64 -9.63
N ALA A 286 11.42 -16.49 -9.60
CA ALA A 286 12.06 -15.28 -9.11
C ALA A 286 11.55 -14.02 -9.85
N ALA A 287 11.20 -14.13 -11.13
CA ALA A 287 10.75 -13.01 -11.94
C ALA A 287 9.44 -12.40 -11.44
N ASP A 288 8.53 -13.21 -10.88
CA ASP A 288 7.24 -12.73 -10.36
C ASP A 288 7.43 -11.81 -9.13
N PHE A 289 8.43 -12.11 -8.29
CA PHE A 289 8.77 -11.29 -7.13
C PHE A 289 9.61 -10.07 -7.52
N ILE A 290 10.57 -10.22 -8.43
CA ILE A 290 11.35 -9.10 -8.96
C ILE A 290 10.42 -8.08 -9.62
N GLY A 291 9.43 -8.57 -10.36
CA GLY A 291 8.43 -7.78 -11.05
C GLY A 291 8.97 -7.08 -12.30
N GLU A 292 8.06 -6.47 -13.04
CA GLU A 292 8.34 -5.74 -14.28
C GLU A 292 7.99 -4.26 -14.12
N ASP A 293 8.83 -3.40 -14.68
CA ASP A 293 8.48 -1.99 -14.87
C ASP A 293 7.71 -1.84 -16.19
N ARG A 294 6.38 -1.84 -16.12
CA ARG A 294 5.48 -1.59 -17.26
C ARG A 294 5.03 -0.13 -17.34
N GLY A 295 5.74 0.77 -16.66
CA GLY A 295 5.42 2.18 -16.54
C GLY A 295 4.57 2.54 -15.31
N PRO A 296 4.31 3.84 -15.11
CA PRO A 296 3.62 4.35 -13.92
C PRO A 296 2.25 3.68 -13.69
N GLY A 297 2.00 3.26 -12.45
CA GLY A 297 0.74 2.61 -12.07
C GLY A 297 0.52 1.20 -12.62
N ARG A 298 1.50 0.61 -13.31
CA ARG A 298 1.42 -0.73 -13.91
C ARG A 298 2.57 -1.67 -13.54
N ARG A 299 3.31 -1.32 -12.50
CA ARG A 299 4.47 -2.08 -12.03
C ARG A 299 4.03 -3.25 -11.16
N THR A 300 4.83 -4.32 -11.11
CA THR A 300 4.58 -5.52 -10.30
C THR A 300 5.75 -5.79 -9.34
N GLY A 301 5.58 -6.72 -8.39
CA GLY A 301 6.66 -7.20 -7.52
C GLY A 301 7.44 -6.08 -6.81
N ILE A 302 8.77 -6.17 -6.80
CA ILE A 302 9.67 -5.13 -6.25
C ILE A 302 9.53 -3.81 -7.00
N GLN A 303 9.34 -3.84 -8.33
CA GLN A 303 9.25 -2.63 -9.14
C GLN A 303 8.07 -1.73 -8.74
N SER A 304 6.99 -2.30 -8.18
CA SER A 304 5.83 -1.53 -7.67
C SER A 304 6.20 -0.49 -6.60
N PHE A 305 7.33 -0.66 -5.91
CA PHE A 305 7.80 0.27 -4.89
C PHE A 305 8.68 1.41 -5.44
N ILE A 306 8.92 1.49 -6.76
CA ILE A 306 9.69 2.58 -7.36
C ILE A 306 9.05 3.94 -7.06
N ASP A 307 7.73 4.06 -7.25
CA ASP A 307 6.99 5.31 -7.03
C ASP A 307 6.68 5.56 -5.54
N ASN A 308 7.03 4.62 -4.66
CA ASN A 308 6.77 4.73 -3.22
C ASN A 308 7.98 5.32 -2.50
N ASP A 309 7.89 6.60 -2.14
CA ASP A 309 8.92 7.35 -1.42
C ASP A 309 8.79 7.28 0.11
N VAL A 310 7.69 6.72 0.63
CA VAL A 310 7.40 6.66 2.07
C VAL A 310 7.89 5.39 2.76
N VAL A 311 8.14 4.32 2.01
CA VAL A 311 8.68 3.05 2.53
C VAL A 311 10.17 3.21 2.85
N SER A 312 10.53 2.78 4.06
CA SER A 312 11.87 2.93 4.63
C SER A 312 12.56 1.59 4.94
N ILE A 313 11.79 0.50 4.98
CA ILE A 313 12.27 -0.86 5.24
C ILE A 313 11.50 -1.80 4.31
N MET A 314 12.15 -2.77 3.70
CA MET A 314 11.50 -3.74 2.82
C MET A 314 11.86 -5.19 3.13
N ALA A 315 10.91 -6.09 2.92
CA ALA A 315 11.10 -7.53 3.05
C ALA A 315 10.22 -8.30 2.05
N ILE A 316 10.69 -9.49 1.66
CA ILE A 316 9.93 -10.47 0.86
C ILE A 316 9.88 -11.76 1.67
N PRO A 317 8.93 -11.88 2.62
CA PRO A 317 9.02 -12.85 3.70
C PRO A 317 9.06 -14.30 3.20
N GLY A 318 10.12 -15.02 3.56
CA GLY A 318 10.28 -16.44 3.25
C GLY A 318 10.70 -16.74 1.81
N VAL A 319 10.89 -15.72 0.96
CA VAL A 319 11.48 -15.87 -0.37
C VAL A 319 12.99 -15.71 -0.24
N THR A 320 13.70 -16.84 -0.26
CA THR A 320 15.14 -16.89 -0.05
C THR A 320 15.94 -17.22 -1.31
N ASP A 321 15.30 -17.10 -2.49
CA ASP A 321 15.99 -17.18 -3.78
C ASP A 321 17.03 -16.03 -3.88
N PRO A 322 18.30 -16.35 -4.14
CA PRO A 322 19.35 -15.34 -4.23
C PRO A 322 19.08 -14.22 -5.25
N ASN A 323 18.46 -14.52 -6.40
CA ASN A 323 18.18 -13.52 -7.42
C ASN A 323 17.14 -12.51 -6.95
N VAL A 324 16.10 -12.98 -6.24
CA VAL A 324 15.08 -12.10 -5.65
C VAL A 324 15.69 -11.23 -4.56
N GLN A 325 16.49 -11.83 -3.67
CA GLN A 325 17.14 -11.09 -2.58
C GLN A 325 18.13 -10.05 -3.11
N LEU A 326 18.97 -10.40 -4.11
CA LEU A 326 19.88 -9.47 -4.76
C LEU A 326 19.14 -8.33 -5.46
N SER A 327 18.01 -8.62 -6.10
CA SER A 327 17.17 -7.59 -6.70
C SER A 327 16.57 -6.64 -5.66
N LEU A 328 16.15 -7.16 -4.50
CA LEU A 328 15.68 -6.33 -3.39
C LEU A 328 16.79 -5.43 -2.83
N VAL A 329 18.00 -5.97 -2.69
CA VAL A 329 19.18 -5.19 -2.26
C VAL A 329 19.47 -4.09 -3.28
N ALA A 330 19.56 -4.41 -4.57
CA ALA A 330 19.80 -3.45 -5.63
C ALA A 330 18.71 -2.36 -5.69
N HIS A 331 17.44 -2.72 -5.47
CA HIS A 331 16.34 -1.76 -5.38
C HIS A 331 16.55 -0.77 -4.22
N CYS A 332 16.97 -1.26 -3.05
CA CYS A 332 17.25 -0.41 -1.89
C CYS A 332 18.47 0.49 -2.13
N GLU A 333 19.53 -0.02 -2.75
CA GLU A 333 20.74 0.75 -3.08
C GLU A 333 20.47 1.86 -4.10
N ASN A 334 19.75 1.53 -5.18
CA ASN A 334 19.50 2.47 -6.27
C ASN A 334 18.62 3.65 -5.84
N LEU A 335 17.65 3.39 -4.94
CA LEU A 335 16.71 4.42 -4.50
C LEU A 335 17.18 5.15 -3.24
N GLY A 336 18.07 4.54 -2.45
CA GLY A 336 18.75 5.15 -1.31
C GLY A 336 17.86 5.49 -0.11
N SER A 337 16.54 5.38 -0.24
CA SER A 337 15.54 5.78 0.77
C SER A 337 15.09 4.66 1.69
N ARG A 338 15.50 3.41 1.44
CA ARG A 338 14.98 2.23 2.13
C ARG A 338 16.03 1.14 2.34
N PHE A 339 15.74 0.23 3.27
CA PHE A 339 16.66 -0.79 3.76
C PHE A 339 16.06 -2.20 3.65
N ALA A 340 16.80 -3.16 3.09
CA ALA A 340 16.38 -4.54 2.91
C ALA A 340 16.59 -5.39 4.18
N ILE A 341 15.55 -6.14 4.57
CA ILE A 341 15.63 -7.20 5.57
C ILE A 341 15.52 -8.54 4.85
N LEU A 342 16.57 -9.35 4.96
CA LEU A 342 16.70 -10.62 4.27
C LEU A 342 16.61 -11.79 5.25
N ASP A 343 15.88 -12.82 4.84
CA ASP A 343 15.78 -14.09 5.55
C ASP A 343 16.85 -15.06 5.05
N ILE A 344 17.53 -15.76 5.95
CA ILE A 344 18.37 -16.90 5.59
C ILE A 344 17.46 -18.12 5.34
N PRO A 345 17.71 -18.93 4.28
CA PRO A 345 16.95 -20.15 4.00
C PRO A 345 16.85 -21.07 5.22
N ARG A 346 15.65 -21.58 5.49
CA ARG A 346 15.34 -22.33 6.72
C ARG A 346 16.22 -23.57 6.89
N GLU A 347 16.49 -24.25 5.79
CA GLU A 347 17.27 -25.49 5.73
C GLU A 347 18.76 -25.28 6.07
N LYS A 348 19.26 -24.04 6.00
CA LYS A 348 20.65 -23.68 6.34
C LYS A 348 20.79 -23.51 7.84
N THR A 349 20.97 -24.63 8.53
CA THR A 349 21.07 -24.70 9.99
C THR A 349 22.51 -24.71 10.52
N LYS A 350 23.48 -25.12 9.69
CA LYS A 350 24.90 -25.15 10.08
C LYS A 350 25.57 -23.82 9.76
N VAL A 351 26.52 -23.44 10.60
CA VAL A 351 27.32 -22.21 10.43
C VAL A 351 27.88 -22.07 9.01
N ALA A 352 28.47 -23.13 8.44
CA ALA A 352 29.04 -23.09 7.09
C ALA A 352 27.99 -22.83 5.99
N ASP A 353 26.81 -23.43 6.11
CA ASP A 353 25.73 -23.28 5.12
C ASP A 353 25.13 -21.87 5.16
N VAL A 354 25.01 -21.32 6.37
CA VAL A 354 24.60 -19.94 6.64
C VAL A 354 25.59 -18.94 6.05
N LEU A 355 26.89 -19.13 6.29
CA LEU A 355 27.94 -18.29 5.72
C LEU A 355 27.92 -18.32 4.19
N THR A 356 27.78 -19.50 3.59
CA THR A 356 27.69 -19.66 2.14
C THR A 356 26.55 -18.82 1.54
N HIS A 357 25.40 -18.71 2.23
CA HIS A 357 24.31 -17.84 1.77
C HIS A 357 24.63 -16.36 1.99
N ARG A 358 25.18 -16.01 3.16
CA ARG A 358 25.58 -14.65 3.49
C ARG A 358 26.59 -14.09 2.47
N ASP A 359 27.52 -14.92 1.99
CA ASP A 359 28.62 -14.49 1.13
C ASP A 359 28.14 -14.07 -0.28
N LEU A 360 26.86 -14.32 -0.61
CA LEU A 360 26.23 -13.82 -1.82
C LEU A 360 25.97 -12.30 -1.79
N PHE A 361 26.02 -11.67 -0.61
CA PHE A 361 25.63 -10.28 -0.42
C PHE A 361 26.79 -9.43 0.12
N ASP A 362 27.06 -8.29 -0.51
CA ASP A 362 27.92 -7.24 0.05
C ASP A 362 27.24 -5.88 -0.14
N SER A 363 26.44 -5.49 0.86
CA SER A 363 25.70 -4.22 0.82
C SER A 363 25.51 -3.61 2.19
N SER A 364 25.66 -2.29 2.25
CA SER A 364 25.30 -1.52 3.45
C SER A 364 23.79 -1.36 3.63
N TYR A 365 22.99 -1.57 2.59
CA TYR A 365 21.53 -1.38 2.58
C TYR A 365 20.75 -2.66 2.93
N ALA A 366 21.43 -3.71 3.38
CA ALA A 366 20.81 -4.99 3.69
C ALA A 366 21.28 -5.55 5.03
N ALA A 367 20.40 -6.31 5.71
CA ALA A 367 20.75 -7.12 6.87
C ALA A 367 20.12 -8.51 6.77
N LEU A 368 20.89 -9.53 7.15
CA LEU A 368 20.45 -10.92 7.15
C LEU A 368 20.10 -11.38 8.57
N TYR A 369 19.02 -12.13 8.70
CA TYR A 369 18.52 -12.66 9.97
C TYR A 369 18.34 -14.19 9.94
N ASN A 370 18.63 -14.82 11.08
CA ASN A 370 18.56 -16.26 11.31
C ASN A 370 18.41 -16.53 12.82
N PRO A 371 17.77 -17.60 13.29
CA PRO A 371 16.94 -18.58 12.58
C PRO A 371 15.50 -18.12 12.35
N TRP A 372 14.73 -19.01 11.72
CA TRP A 372 13.28 -18.92 11.64
C TRP A 372 12.62 -19.05 13.02
N LEU A 373 11.44 -18.46 13.15
CA LEU A 373 10.76 -18.19 14.41
C LEU A 373 9.56 -19.11 14.58
N SER A 374 9.40 -19.72 15.75
CA SER A 374 8.20 -20.50 16.06
C SER A 374 7.08 -19.59 16.55
N VAL A 375 5.94 -19.63 15.86
CA VAL A 375 4.73 -18.85 16.17
C VAL A 375 3.50 -19.76 16.11
N PHE A 376 2.44 -19.40 16.82
CA PHE A 376 1.17 -20.11 16.75
C PHE A 376 0.45 -19.77 15.44
N ASP A 377 0.09 -20.78 14.65
CA ASP A 377 -0.71 -20.66 13.44
C ASP A 377 -2.20 -20.75 13.80
N PRO A 378 -3.00 -19.68 13.61
CA PRO A 378 -4.44 -19.72 13.89
C PRO A 378 -5.23 -20.64 12.94
N LEU A 379 -4.75 -20.84 11.71
CA LEU A 379 -5.39 -21.67 10.70
C LEU A 379 -5.25 -23.16 11.05
N ASP A 380 -4.02 -23.61 11.27
CA ASP A 380 -3.70 -25.01 11.60
C ASP A 380 -3.81 -25.32 13.11
N LYS A 381 -3.98 -24.30 13.96
CA LYS A 381 -4.03 -24.39 15.44
C LYS A 381 -2.82 -25.10 16.05
N ARG A 382 -1.64 -24.92 15.45
CA ARG A 382 -0.37 -25.50 15.90
C ARG A 382 0.76 -24.49 15.75
N ASN A 383 1.90 -24.75 16.38
CA ASN A 383 3.08 -23.93 16.15
C ASN A 383 3.71 -24.27 14.80
N ILE A 384 4.04 -23.23 14.02
CA ILE A 384 4.76 -23.33 12.75
C ILE A 384 6.03 -22.48 12.83
N PHE A 385 6.92 -22.63 11.85
CA PHE A 385 8.09 -21.77 11.70
C PHE A 385 7.86 -20.74 10.59
N VAL A 386 8.08 -19.46 10.91
CA VAL A 386 7.94 -18.33 9.99
C VAL A 386 9.27 -17.58 9.82
N PRO A 387 9.47 -16.91 8.68
CA PRO A 387 10.65 -16.09 8.46
C PRO A 387 10.75 -14.92 9.45
N PRO A 388 11.96 -14.53 9.88
CA PRO A 388 12.15 -13.45 10.85
C PRO A 388 11.88 -12.04 10.30
N SER A 389 11.89 -11.83 8.99
CA SER A 389 11.82 -10.50 8.36
C SER A 389 10.63 -9.63 8.80
N GLY A 390 9.43 -10.20 8.90
CA GLY A 390 8.24 -9.47 9.38
C GLY A 390 8.39 -9.01 10.84
N THR A 391 8.91 -9.88 11.70
CA THR A 391 9.20 -9.56 13.11
C THR A 391 10.25 -8.46 13.21
N MET A 392 11.32 -8.57 12.41
CA MET A 392 12.40 -7.59 12.43
C MET A 392 11.98 -6.23 11.89
N ALA A 393 11.16 -6.17 10.85
CA ALA A 393 10.56 -4.92 10.39
C ALA A 393 9.76 -4.24 11.50
N GLY A 394 8.98 -5.01 12.28
CA GLY A 394 8.24 -4.47 13.43
C GLY A 394 9.17 -3.96 14.54
N ILE A 395 10.24 -4.70 14.84
CA ILE A 395 11.26 -4.30 15.82
C ILE A 395 11.97 -3.01 15.39
N TYR A 396 12.31 -2.87 14.10
CA TYR A 396 12.91 -1.63 13.58
C TYR A 396 11.96 -0.46 13.79
N SER A 397 10.70 -0.59 13.38
CA SER A 397 9.68 0.45 13.57
C SER A 397 9.53 0.83 15.04
N ARG A 398 9.45 -0.16 15.93
CA ARG A 398 9.33 0.07 17.37
C ARG A 398 10.56 0.77 17.96
N SER A 399 11.77 0.31 17.61
CA SER A 399 13.03 0.89 18.07
C SER A 399 13.13 2.35 17.63
N ASP A 400 12.84 2.62 16.37
CA ASP A 400 12.91 3.95 15.79
C ASP A 400 11.91 4.92 16.44
N THR A 401 10.65 4.50 16.59
CA THR A 401 9.62 5.36 17.20
C THR A 401 9.87 5.62 18.68
N THR A 402 10.47 4.66 19.41
CA THR A 402 10.68 4.80 20.86
C THR A 402 12.03 5.39 21.25
N ARG A 403 13.07 5.18 20.43
CA ARG A 403 14.47 5.50 20.77
C ARG A 403 15.23 6.22 19.65
N GLY A 404 14.61 6.42 18.49
CA GLY A 404 15.21 7.01 17.30
C GLY A 404 16.02 6.00 16.47
N VAL A 405 16.17 6.30 15.18
CA VAL A 405 16.87 5.45 14.20
C VAL A 405 18.36 5.21 14.54
N GLN A 406 18.96 6.09 15.35
CA GLN A 406 20.31 5.96 15.87
C GLN A 406 20.50 4.77 16.83
N LYS A 407 19.42 4.25 17.42
CA LYS A 407 19.48 3.07 18.31
C LYS A 407 19.55 1.80 17.46
N ALA A 408 20.61 1.02 17.65
CA ALA A 408 20.71 -0.33 17.09
C ALA A 408 19.50 -1.19 17.47
N PRO A 409 18.77 -1.79 16.50
CA PRO A 409 17.60 -2.64 16.76
C PRO A 409 18.00 -4.06 17.22
N ALA A 410 18.91 -4.12 18.19
CA ALA A 410 19.39 -5.33 18.86
C ALA A 410 19.08 -5.29 20.36
N ASN A 411 19.16 -6.46 20.99
CA ASN A 411 18.76 -6.70 22.38
C ASN A 411 17.27 -6.38 22.63
N GLU A 412 16.46 -6.49 21.58
CA GLU A 412 15.01 -6.29 21.61
C GLU A 412 14.31 -7.63 21.79
N VAL A 413 13.27 -7.68 22.63
CA VAL A 413 12.45 -8.88 22.82
C VAL A 413 11.49 -9.04 21.65
N LEU A 414 11.37 -10.26 21.14
CA LEU A 414 10.41 -10.62 20.10
C LEU A 414 9.06 -10.92 20.76
N ARG A 415 8.00 -10.24 20.32
CA ARG A 415 6.62 -10.46 20.78
C ARG A 415 5.95 -11.49 19.88
N GLY A 416 5.14 -12.39 20.47
CA GLY A 416 4.40 -13.41 19.72
C GLY A 416 5.21 -14.65 19.30
N VAL A 417 6.50 -14.70 19.65
CA VAL A 417 7.40 -15.80 19.30
C VAL A 417 7.59 -16.71 20.50
N VAL A 418 7.36 -18.01 20.30
CA VAL A 418 7.39 -19.03 21.37
C VAL A 418 8.62 -19.92 21.32
N GLY A 419 9.39 -19.86 20.22
CA GLY A 419 10.58 -20.69 20.03
C GLY A 419 11.40 -20.28 18.81
N LEU A 420 12.52 -21.00 18.60
CA LEU A 420 13.40 -20.84 17.45
C LEU A 420 13.61 -22.20 16.80
N ASP A 421 13.73 -22.23 15.47
CA ASP A 421 13.96 -23.46 14.70
C ASP A 421 15.33 -24.09 15.05
N VAL A 422 16.35 -23.24 15.27
CA VAL A 422 17.70 -23.66 15.66
C VAL A 422 18.17 -22.88 16.89
N GLN A 423 18.77 -23.55 17.85
CA GLN A 423 19.39 -22.91 19.00
C GLN A 423 20.89 -22.79 18.76
N TYR A 424 21.37 -21.59 18.43
CA TYR A 424 22.80 -21.32 18.31
C TYR A 424 23.42 -21.08 19.69
N ASN A 425 24.68 -21.50 19.86
CA ASN A 425 25.49 -21.26 21.04
C ASN A 425 26.42 -20.04 20.87
N THR A 426 27.21 -19.71 21.89
CA THR A 426 28.11 -18.54 21.85
C THR A 426 29.24 -18.70 20.82
N GLY A 427 29.84 -19.88 20.70
CA GLY A 427 30.91 -20.11 19.71
C GLY A 427 30.43 -19.96 18.27
N GLU A 428 29.20 -20.37 17.98
CA GLU A 428 28.58 -20.18 16.65
C GLU A 428 28.27 -18.70 16.38
N GLN A 429 27.80 -17.96 17.38
CA GLN A 429 27.63 -16.50 17.31
C GLN A 429 28.95 -15.80 17.00
N ASP A 430 30.03 -16.21 17.66
CA ASP A 430 31.36 -15.59 17.50
C ASP A 430 31.91 -15.75 16.08
N ILE A 431 31.39 -16.72 15.31
CA ILE A 431 31.71 -16.91 13.89
C ILE A 431 30.76 -16.12 12.99
N LEU A 432 29.45 -16.22 13.22
CA LEU A 432 28.42 -15.66 12.35
C LEU A 432 28.30 -14.14 12.45
N ASN A 433 28.50 -13.58 13.64
CA ASN A 433 28.36 -12.15 13.88
C ASN A 433 29.44 -11.32 13.13
N PRO A 434 30.75 -11.67 13.15
CA PRO A 434 31.78 -11.08 12.26
C PRO A 434 31.38 -10.99 10.80
N ALA A 435 30.71 -12.01 10.27
CA ALA A 435 30.24 -12.03 8.89
C ALA A 435 29.04 -11.07 8.66
N GLY A 436 28.36 -10.59 9.69
CA GLY A 436 27.18 -9.73 9.53
C GLY A 436 25.86 -10.50 9.49
N VAL A 437 25.85 -11.75 9.97
CA VAL A 437 24.62 -12.51 10.21
C VAL A 437 24.07 -12.15 11.60
N ASN A 438 22.85 -11.63 11.64
CA ASN A 438 22.20 -11.23 12.88
C ASN A 438 21.40 -12.39 13.46
N LEU A 439 21.92 -13.00 14.53
CA LEU A 439 21.24 -14.12 15.17
C LEU A 439 20.11 -13.65 16.10
N ILE A 440 19.05 -14.43 16.12
CA ILE A 440 17.98 -14.37 17.11
C ILE A 440 18.23 -15.51 18.11
N ARG A 441 18.22 -15.19 19.40
CA ARG A 441 18.71 -16.06 20.47
C ARG A 441 17.69 -16.14 21.61
N SER A 442 17.57 -17.34 22.18
CA SER A 442 16.83 -17.55 23.42
C SER A 442 17.78 -17.44 24.61
N PHE A 443 17.40 -16.63 25.60
CA PHE A 443 18.15 -16.47 26.84
C PHE A 443 17.24 -16.79 28.03
N THR A 444 17.68 -17.72 28.88
CA THR A 444 16.95 -18.10 30.09
C THR A 444 16.66 -16.88 30.96
N GLY A 445 15.38 -16.64 31.27
CA GLY A 445 14.93 -15.50 32.08
C GLY A 445 14.87 -14.15 31.36
N GLN A 446 15.34 -14.04 30.12
CA GLN A 446 15.31 -12.80 29.33
C GLN A 446 14.47 -12.88 28.06
N GLY A 447 13.98 -14.08 27.71
CA GLY A 447 13.15 -14.34 26.54
C GLY A 447 13.95 -14.49 25.24
N ILE A 448 13.24 -14.49 24.13
CA ILE A 448 13.83 -14.54 22.78
C ILE A 448 14.15 -13.11 22.34
N ARG A 449 15.40 -12.90 21.91
CA ARG A 449 15.93 -11.58 21.57
C ARG A 449 16.70 -11.60 20.25
N VAL A 450 16.60 -10.50 19.51
CA VAL A 450 17.55 -10.23 18.42
C VAL A 450 18.92 -9.87 19.02
N TRP A 451 19.96 -10.53 18.55
CA TRP A 451 21.32 -10.47 19.10
C TRP A 451 22.36 -10.15 18.02
N GLY A 452 22.05 -9.14 17.21
CA GLY A 452 22.93 -8.59 16.17
C GLY A 452 22.29 -7.35 15.54
N ALA A 453 23.12 -6.41 15.08
CA ALA A 453 22.68 -5.22 14.35
C ALA A 453 23.68 -4.82 13.25
N ARG A 454 24.20 -5.81 12.53
CA ARG A 454 25.18 -5.63 11.44
C ARG A 454 24.53 -5.71 10.07
N THR A 455 25.06 -4.93 9.14
CA THR A 455 24.69 -4.98 7.72
C THR A 455 25.42 -6.12 7.02
N ALA A 456 25.10 -6.36 5.74
CA ALA A 456 25.84 -7.28 4.88
C ALA A 456 27.18 -6.71 4.37
N SER A 457 27.53 -5.47 4.72
CA SER A 457 28.68 -4.77 4.13
C SER A 457 30.03 -5.27 4.66
N SER A 458 30.97 -5.44 3.74
CA SER A 458 32.41 -5.61 4.03
C SER A 458 33.08 -4.32 4.51
N ASN A 459 32.47 -3.16 4.24
CA ASN A 459 33.01 -1.86 4.65
C ASN A 459 32.73 -1.58 6.13
N SER A 460 33.80 -1.48 6.92
CA SER A 460 33.73 -1.22 8.36
C SER A 460 33.02 0.09 8.76
N LEU A 461 32.96 1.09 7.87
CA LEU A 461 32.20 2.33 8.10
C LEU A 461 30.69 2.07 8.15
N TRP A 462 30.22 1.13 7.34
CA TRP A 462 28.80 0.79 7.18
C TRP A 462 28.41 -0.49 7.90
N LYS A 463 29.25 -0.95 8.85
CA LYS A 463 29.09 -2.20 9.59
C LYS A 463 27.73 -2.31 10.30
N TYR A 464 27.19 -1.21 10.82
CA TYR A 464 26.01 -1.23 11.70
C TYR A 464 24.73 -0.71 11.02
N ILE A 465 23.63 -1.38 11.29
CA ILE A 465 22.30 -1.09 10.74
C ILE A 465 21.83 0.32 11.12
N ASN A 466 21.95 0.69 12.40
CA ASN A 466 21.53 2.02 12.86
C ASN A 466 22.36 3.15 12.23
N VAL A 467 23.62 2.90 11.90
CA VAL A 467 24.46 3.89 11.22
C VAL A 467 23.99 4.09 9.78
N ARG A 468 23.81 3.03 8.99
CA ARG A 468 23.27 3.17 7.62
C ARG A 468 21.89 3.81 7.63
N ARG A 469 20.99 3.34 8.50
CA ARG A 469 19.61 3.86 8.56
C ARG A 469 19.55 5.31 9.03
N LEU A 470 20.46 5.75 9.91
CA LEU A 470 20.61 7.17 10.24
C LEU A 470 21.00 8.01 9.03
N PHE A 471 21.93 7.54 8.18
CA PHE A 471 22.28 8.25 6.94
C PHE A 471 21.10 8.31 5.96
N ILE A 472 20.37 7.21 5.77
CA ILE A 472 19.14 7.20 4.95
C ILE A 472 18.12 8.25 5.47
N PHE A 473 17.93 8.31 6.80
CA PHE A 473 17.06 9.30 7.43
C PHE A 473 17.54 10.73 7.18
N LEU A 474 18.83 11.02 7.36
CA LEU A 474 19.41 12.35 7.13
C LEU A 474 19.26 12.78 5.67
N GLU A 475 19.67 11.92 4.73
CA GLU A 475 19.60 12.14 3.28
C GLU A 475 18.14 12.42 2.85
N GLY A 476 17.19 11.57 3.28
CA GLY A 476 15.78 11.72 2.96
C GLY A 476 15.16 12.99 3.55
N SER A 477 15.48 13.30 4.81
CA SER A 477 14.98 14.50 5.50
C SER A 477 15.51 15.78 4.86
N ILE A 478 16.81 15.83 4.56
CA ILE A 478 17.42 16.98 3.89
C ILE A 478 16.79 17.18 2.51
N LYS A 479 16.69 16.12 1.70
CA LYS A 479 16.06 16.18 0.37
C LYS A 479 14.63 16.72 0.43
N ALA A 480 13.79 16.19 1.32
CA ALA A 480 12.41 16.63 1.46
C ALA A 480 12.30 18.09 1.96
N GLY A 481 13.12 18.46 2.94
CA GLY A 481 13.10 19.79 3.56
C GLY A 481 13.73 20.90 2.73
N THR A 482 14.54 20.57 1.73
CA THR A 482 15.18 21.56 0.84
C THR A 482 14.59 21.60 -0.56
N ASN A 483 13.42 20.97 -0.80
CA ASN A 483 12.80 20.96 -2.13
C ASN A 483 12.45 22.37 -2.66
N TRP A 484 12.22 23.33 -1.76
CA TRP A 484 11.96 24.74 -2.10
C TRP A 484 13.14 25.46 -2.76
N VAL A 485 14.36 24.89 -2.70
CA VAL A 485 15.57 25.49 -3.30
C VAL A 485 15.54 25.41 -4.83
N VAL A 486 14.78 24.47 -5.39
CA VAL A 486 14.70 24.26 -6.83
C VAL A 486 14.06 25.48 -7.49
N PHE A 487 14.71 26.01 -8.54
CA PHE A 487 14.34 27.23 -9.28
C PHE A 487 14.49 28.56 -8.52
N GLU A 488 15.12 28.57 -7.35
CA GLU A 488 15.50 29.82 -6.68
C GLU A 488 16.74 30.46 -7.33
N PRO A 489 16.91 31.80 -7.24
CA PRO A 489 18.12 32.47 -7.72
C PRO A 489 19.39 31.96 -7.02
N ASN A 490 20.31 31.36 -7.78
CA ASN A 490 21.55 30.77 -7.25
C ASN A 490 22.55 31.86 -6.82
N ASN A 491 22.43 32.35 -5.58
CA ASN A 491 23.26 33.42 -5.01
C ASN A 491 23.64 33.15 -3.54
N ASP A 492 24.53 33.98 -3.00
CA ASP A 492 25.03 33.88 -1.61
C ASP A 492 23.90 33.89 -0.57
N GLN A 493 22.77 34.58 -0.83
CA GLN A 493 21.62 34.61 0.09
C GLN A 493 20.91 33.27 0.15
N LEU A 494 20.72 32.61 -1.00
CA LEU A 494 20.18 31.25 -1.08
C LEU A 494 21.07 30.27 -0.33
N TRP A 495 22.39 30.33 -0.56
CA TRP A 495 23.35 29.44 0.10
C TRP A 495 23.30 29.56 1.62
N ALA A 496 23.29 30.78 2.14
CA ALA A 496 23.17 31.04 3.57
C ALA A 496 21.83 30.54 4.15
N ARG A 497 20.73 30.63 3.38
CA ARG A 497 19.41 30.11 3.80
C ARG A 497 19.40 28.59 3.85
N VAL A 498 20.00 27.92 2.86
CA VAL A 498 20.17 26.46 2.84
C VAL A 498 21.02 26.01 4.03
N GLN A 499 22.17 26.64 4.25
CA GLN A 499 23.08 26.33 5.36
C GLN A 499 22.36 26.42 6.71
N ARG A 500 21.66 27.54 6.99
CA ARG A 500 20.91 27.72 8.25
C ARG A 500 19.81 26.66 8.44
N THR A 501 19.15 26.26 7.36
CA THR A 501 18.07 25.26 7.41
C THR A 501 18.62 23.88 7.81
N ILE A 502 19.72 23.47 7.17
CA ILE A 502 20.38 22.18 7.44
C ILE A 502 21.04 22.21 8.83
N ASP A 503 21.68 23.31 9.22
CA ASP A 503 22.31 23.48 10.53
C ASP A 503 21.31 23.33 11.68
N ALA A 504 20.14 23.98 11.56
CA ALA A 504 19.07 23.86 12.55
C ALA A 504 18.55 22.43 12.67
N PHE A 505 18.48 21.68 11.56
CA PHE A 505 18.09 20.27 11.56
C PHE A 505 19.14 19.38 12.23
N LEU A 506 20.40 19.43 11.78
CA LEU A 506 21.48 18.60 12.32
C LEU A 506 21.76 18.91 13.80
N THR A 507 21.57 20.16 14.22
CA THR A 507 21.63 20.54 15.63
C THR A 507 20.56 19.83 16.46
N ARG A 508 19.32 19.68 15.96
CA ARG A 508 18.28 18.88 16.63
C ARG A 508 18.69 17.41 16.71
N VAL A 509 19.12 16.84 15.58
CA VAL A 509 19.56 15.43 15.51
C VAL A 509 20.72 15.16 16.48
N TRP A 510 21.67 16.09 16.63
CA TRP A 510 22.73 16.02 17.62
C TRP A 510 22.20 16.09 19.06
N ARG A 511 21.29 17.02 19.36
CA ARG A 511 20.65 17.14 20.69
C ARG A 511 19.86 15.89 21.08
N ASP A 512 19.30 15.19 20.10
CA ASP A 512 18.61 13.90 20.28
C ASP A 512 19.58 12.72 20.47
N GLY A 513 20.89 12.99 20.51
CA GLY A 513 21.94 12.02 20.80
C GLY A 513 22.29 11.09 19.63
N ALA A 514 21.92 11.45 18.40
CA ALA A 514 22.25 10.64 17.22
C ALA A 514 23.67 10.89 16.69
N LEU A 515 24.24 12.06 16.96
CA LEU A 515 25.60 12.45 16.55
C LEU A 515 26.53 12.57 17.77
N VAL A 516 27.81 12.22 17.60
CA VAL A 516 28.83 12.31 18.66
C VAL A 516 29.40 13.73 18.75
N GLY A 517 29.95 14.10 19.92
CA GLY A 517 30.63 15.38 20.12
C GLY A 517 30.01 16.20 21.23
N SER A 518 30.84 16.97 21.92
CA SER A 518 30.45 17.87 23.00
C SER A 518 29.86 19.20 22.50
N SER A 519 30.07 19.50 21.21
CA SER A 519 29.53 20.66 20.50
C SER A 519 29.08 20.30 19.08
N PRO A 520 28.18 21.07 18.44
CA PRO A 520 27.75 20.82 17.06
C PRO A 520 28.90 20.75 16.06
N SER A 521 29.95 21.57 16.22
CA SER A 521 31.12 21.58 15.34
C SER A 521 32.00 20.33 15.41
N GLU A 522 31.91 19.57 16.51
CA GLU A 522 32.54 18.23 16.59
C GLU A 522 31.65 17.15 15.96
N ALA A 523 30.34 17.40 15.88
CA ALA A 523 29.33 16.44 15.46
C ALA A 523 29.08 16.45 13.95
N PHE A 524 29.06 17.64 13.33
CA PHE A 524 28.84 17.80 11.91
C PHE A 524 29.47 19.09 11.36
N PHE A 525 29.64 19.14 10.04
CA PHE A 525 29.96 20.35 9.31
C PHE A 525 29.07 20.48 8.07
N ILE A 526 28.84 21.72 7.65
CA ILE A 526 28.10 22.08 6.44
C ILE A 526 28.94 23.12 5.70
N ASP A 527 29.41 22.75 4.51
CA ASP A 527 30.14 23.64 3.61
C ASP A 527 29.30 23.89 2.36
N ILE A 528 29.08 25.16 2.04
CA ILE A 528 28.31 25.60 0.89
C ILE A 528 28.77 27.00 0.48
N GLY A 529 29.23 27.13 -0.76
CA GLY A 529 29.63 28.41 -1.32
C GLY A 529 30.73 28.24 -2.36
N ARG A 530 31.58 29.26 -2.51
CA ARG A 530 32.71 29.24 -3.46
C ARG A 530 33.82 28.24 -3.08
N SER A 531 33.80 27.70 -1.85
CA SER A 531 34.64 26.59 -1.41
C SER A 531 34.22 25.26 -2.04
N THR A 532 32.93 25.08 -2.32
CA THR A 532 32.34 23.82 -2.84
C THR A 532 31.92 23.90 -4.30
N MET A 533 31.83 25.11 -4.87
CA MET A 533 31.35 25.35 -6.24
C MET A 533 32.33 26.20 -7.04
N THR A 534 32.54 25.83 -8.30
CA THR A 534 33.24 26.65 -9.28
C THR A 534 32.29 27.67 -9.94
N GLN A 535 32.81 28.64 -10.68
CA GLN A 535 31.96 29.55 -11.46
C GLN A 535 31.15 28.80 -12.52
N ASP A 536 31.72 27.75 -13.13
CA ASP A 536 31.02 26.89 -14.09
C ASP A 536 29.83 26.15 -13.43
N ASP A 537 29.97 25.69 -12.19
CA ASP A 537 28.86 25.09 -11.46
C ASP A 537 27.71 26.10 -11.28
N ILE A 538 28.03 27.34 -10.90
CA ILE A 538 27.03 28.40 -10.68
C ILE A 538 26.34 28.77 -12.00
N ASP A 539 27.13 28.94 -13.07
CA ASP A 539 26.63 29.31 -14.40
C ASP A 539 25.73 28.22 -15.01
N ASN A 540 26.00 26.95 -14.68
CA ASN A 540 25.15 25.80 -15.03
C ASN A 540 24.03 25.52 -14.00
N GLY A 541 23.79 26.42 -13.04
CA GLY A 541 22.70 26.32 -12.08
C GLY A 541 22.86 25.22 -11.03
N ARG A 542 24.08 24.74 -10.78
CA ARG A 542 24.39 23.75 -9.75
C ARG A 542 24.64 24.45 -8.42
N LEU A 543 24.08 23.87 -7.35
CA LEU A 543 24.35 24.23 -5.97
C LEU A 543 24.90 23.00 -5.25
N ILE A 544 26.15 23.06 -4.80
CA ILE A 544 26.85 21.94 -4.15
C ILE A 544 27.02 22.26 -2.67
N CYS A 545 26.38 21.46 -1.81
CA CYS A 545 26.53 21.52 -0.36
C CYS A 545 27.17 20.23 0.15
N VAL A 546 28.31 20.35 0.82
CA VAL A 546 29.04 19.22 1.41
C VAL A 546 28.72 19.14 2.88
N ILE A 547 28.21 17.99 3.32
CA ILE A 547 27.78 17.75 4.69
C ILE A 547 28.55 16.54 5.22
N GLY A 548 29.21 16.72 6.37
CA GLY A 548 29.80 15.62 7.12
C GLY A 548 29.14 15.47 8.47
N VAL A 549 28.88 14.23 8.88
CA VAL A 549 28.26 13.91 10.18
C VAL A 549 29.02 12.78 10.88
N ALA A 550 29.07 12.83 12.21
CA ALA A 550 29.72 11.83 13.04
C ALA A 550 28.66 11.03 13.83
N PRO A 551 28.25 9.83 13.36
CA PRO A 551 27.18 9.07 14.00
C PRO A 551 27.64 8.38 15.29
N VAL A 552 26.73 8.21 16.25
CA VAL A 552 26.98 7.36 17.43
C VAL A 552 27.04 5.89 17.00
N LYS A 553 28.12 5.20 17.38
CA LYS A 553 28.29 3.75 17.16
C LYS A 553 27.84 2.95 18.40
N PRO A 554 27.22 1.77 18.23
CA PRO A 554 26.76 0.97 19.35
C PRO A 554 27.93 0.36 20.15
N ALA A 555 27.79 0.29 21.47
CA ALA A 555 28.68 -0.45 22.34
C ALA A 555 28.33 -1.96 22.31
N GLU A 556 28.85 -2.67 21.32
CA GLU A 556 28.60 -4.12 21.14
C GLU A 556 29.33 -4.98 22.17
N PHE A 557 30.51 -4.54 22.63
CA PHE A 557 31.33 -5.26 23.61
C PHE A 557 31.51 -4.40 24.87
N VAL A 558 31.03 -4.90 26.01
CA VAL A 558 31.24 -4.28 27.33
C VAL A 558 32.24 -5.12 28.09
N ILE A 559 33.47 -4.63 28.23
CA ILE A 559 34.57 -5.35 28.89
C ILE A 559 34.79 -4.74 30.27
N PHE A 560 34.36 -5.45 31.32
CA PHE A 560 34.71 -5.12 32.69
C PHE A 560 36.07 -5.74 33.03
N ARG A 561 37.08 -4.90 33.30
CA ARG A 561 38.39 -5.35 33.79
C ARG A 561 38.41 -5.16 35.30
N ILE A 562 38.43 -6.28 36.03
CA ILE A 562 38.49 -6.29 37.49
C ILE A 562 39.94 -6.62 37.87
N THR A 563 40.56 -5.75 38.66
CA THR A 563 41.86 -6.02 39.28
C THR A 563 41.69 -6.06 40.79
N GLN A 564 42.55 -6.81 41.47
CA GLN A 564 42.66 -6.72 42.91
C GLN A 564 43.46 -5.45 43.24
N LYS A 565 42.91 -4.61 44.12
CA LYS A 565 43.64 -3.46 44.66
C LYS A 565 44.78 -3.97 45.54
N THR A 566 45.97 -4.12 44.99
CA THR A 566 47.21 -4.27 45.76
C THR A 566 47.61 -2.89 46.24
N GLY A 567 47.55 -2.66 47.56
CA GLY A 567 47.79 -1.32 48.11
C GLY A 567 49.25 -0.90 47.98
N SER A 568 49.52 0.02 47.05
CA SER A 568 50.47 1.16 47.15
C SER A 568 50.76 1.73 45.75
N GLU A 569 50.07 2.80 45.38
CA GLU A 569 50.60 4.14 45.01
C GLU A 569 49.44 5.11 44.74
#